data_AF-Q0S301-F1
#
_entry.id   AF-Q0S301-F1
#
_cell.length_a   1.000
_cell.length_b   1.000
_cell.length_c   1.000
_cell.angle_alpha   90.00
_cell.angle_beta   90.00
_cell.angle_gamma   90.00
#
_symmetry.space_group_name_H-M   'P 1'
#
loop_
_entity.id
_entity.type
_entity.pdbx_description
1 polymer ?
#
loop_
_entity_poly.entity_id
_entity_poly.type
_entity_poly.pdbx_seq_one_letter_code
_entity_poly.pdbx_strand_id
1 'polypeptide(L)'
;MLCNTAAGVVSRVAQASEDCRAFALQKAVYHQLKALGLSAQPAVRTIKKVADAYATRGANLEAGNYGPRGGKRATDIAAAAIGFRALAAQPFDDRCLSWKQQGSTISIWTSEDRLKAVRYVCAPWQRALLEHCCGETDLVFRDNMWFLHATVDVPAPEPVVVEEFLGVDLGIVNLAVTSDDTAASADWSGGAVTARRGKYTRTRRTGSHRIGLCAGCVDMSIRQITMPR
;
A
#
# COMPACT_ATOMS: atom_id res chain seq x y z
N MET A 1 -10.17 -11.83 -7.76
CA MET A 1 -9.55 -13.09 -7.25
C MET A 1 -8.53 -13.67 -8.22
N LEU A 2 -8.81 -13.74 -9.52
CA LEU A 2 -7.91 -14.35 -10.52
C LEU A 2 -6.46 -13.83 -10.46
N CYS A 3 -6.26 -12.52 -10.38
CA CYS A 3 -4.91 -11.93 -10.30
C CYS A 3 -4.11 -12.40 -9.07
N ASN A 4 -4.76 -12.57 -7.90
CA ASN A 4 -4.07 -13.02 -6.68
C ASN A 4 -3.77 -14.53 -6.73
N THR A 5 -4.64 -15.32 -7.36
CA THR A 5 -4.35 -16.74 -7.63
C THR A 5 -3.17 -16.87 -8.58
N ALA A 6 -3.17 -16.09 -9.67
CA ALA A 6 -2.06 -16.00 -10.60
C ALA A 6 -0.77 -15.50 -9.93
N ALA A 7 -0.84 -14.53 -9.03
CA ALA A 7 0.31 -14.08 -8.23
C ALA A 7 0.92 -15.23 -7.42
N GLY A 8 0.10 -16.15 -6.90
CA GLY A 8 0.60 -17.37 -6.25
C GLY A 8 1.36 -18.30 -7.20
N VAL A 9 0.94 -18.41 -8.46
CA VAL A 9 1.66 -19.16 -9.50
C VAL A 9 3.01 -18.50 -9.79
N VAL A 10 3.01 -17.19 -10.08
CA VAL A 10 4.23 -16.43 -10.35
C VAL A 10 5.17 -16.46 -9.16
N SER A 11 4.65 -16.39 -7.93
CA SER A 11 5.45 -16.44 -6.70
C SER A 11 6.21 -17.76 -6.56
N ARG A 12 5.61 -18.90 -6.92
CA ARG A 12 6.33 -20.18 -6.91
C ARG A 12 7.48 -20.20 -7.91
N VAL A 13 7.27 -19.63 -9.10
CA VAL A 13 8.32 -19.50 -10.12
C VAL A 13 9.41 -18.54 -9.63
N ALA A 14 9.04 -17.40 -9.05
CA ALA A 14 9.97 -16.44 -8.48
C ALA A 14 10.82 -17.04 -7.35
N GLN A 15 10.23 -17.86 -6.47
CA GLN A 15 10.98 -18.53 -5.40
C GLN A 15 12.04 -19.51 -5.92
N ALA A 16 11.82 -20.10 -7.10
CA ALA A 16 12.76 -21.01 -7.75
C ALA A 16 13.72 -20.30 -8.73
N SER A 17 13.54 -18.99 -8.95
CA SER A 17 14.32 -18.20 -9.90
C SER A 17 15.42 -17.42 -9.20
N GLU A 18 16.58 -17.33 -9.83
CA GLU A 18 17.66 -16.43 -9.39
C GLU A 18 17.34 -14.96 -9.71
N ASP A 19 16.58 -14.71 -10.78
CA ASP A 19 16.18 -13.37 -11.20
C ASP A 19 14.67 -13.17 -10.98
N CYS A 20 14.34 -12.34 -9.99
CA CYS A 20 12.97 -11.98 -9.64
C CYS A 20 12.51 -10.65 -10.28
N ARG A 21 13.29 -10.05 -11.19
CA ARG A 21 12.89 -8.82 -11.89
C ARG A 21 11.68 -9.09 -12.78
N ALA A 22 10.79 -8.10 -12.88
CA ALA A 22 9.53 -8.24 -13.61
C ALA A 22 9.72 -8.73 -15.06
N PHE A 23 10.75 -8.24 -15.77
CA PHE A 23 11.05 -8.67 -17.14
C PHE A 23 11.45 -10.15 -17.23
N ALA A 24 12.28 -10.64 -16.30
CA ALA A 24 12.70 -12.04 -16.26
C ALA A 24 11.52 -12.96 -15.94
N LEU A 25 10.74 -12.61 -14.92
CA LEU A 25 9.54 -13.37 -14.55
C LEU A 25 8.50 -13.37 -15.68
N GLN A 26 8.32 -12.25 -16.39
CA GLN A 26 7.39 -12.17 -17.51
C GLN A 26 7.74 -13.17 -18.61
N LYS A 27 9.01 -13.29 -19.00
CA LYS A 27 9.43 -14.31 -19.98
C LYS A 27 9.10 -15.74 -19.52
N ALA A 28 9.24 -16.02 -18.23
CA ALA A 28 9.00 -17.34 -17.68
C ALA A 28 7.51 -17.70 -17.56
N VAL A 29 6.65 -16.76 -17.17
CA VAL A 29 5.26 -17.07 -16.73
C VAL A 29 4.16 -16.48 -17.59
N TYR A 30 4.46 -15.60 -18.55
CA TYR A 30 3.43 -14.87 -19.28
C TYR A 30 2.43 -15.79 -20.00
N HIS A 31 2.90 -16.82 -20.69
CA HIS A 31 2.02 -17.79 -21.36
C HIS A 31 1.14 -18.58 -20.37
N GLN A 32 1.66 -18.90 -19.18
CA GLN A 32 0.88 -19.55 -18.13
C GLN A 32 -0.23 -18.62 -17.63
N LEU A 33 0.06 -17.33 -17.44
CA LEU A 33 -0.95 -16.35 -17.04
C LEU A 33 -2.02 -16.13 -18.10
N LYS A 34 -1.63 -16.14 -19.38
CA LYS A 34 -2.58 -16.09 -20.51
C LYS A 34 -3.50 -17.31 -20.52
N ALA A 35 -2.96 -18.50 -20.26
CA ALA A 35 -3.76 -19.74 -20.16
C ALA A 35 -4.73 -19.74 -18.96
N LEU A 36 -4.41 -19.01 -17.89
CA LEU A 36 -5.32 -18.77 -16.76
C LEU A 36 -6.43 -17.75 -17.07
N GLY A 37 -6.48 -17.20 -18.28
CA GLY A 37 -7.50 -16.25 -18.71
C GLY A 37 -7.19 -14.79 -18.38
N LEU A 38 -5.97 -14.45 -17.89
CA LEU A 38 -5.60 -13.05 -17.71
C LEU A 38 -5.41 -12.38 -19.07
N SER A 39 -5.98 -11.18 -19.23
CA SER A 39 -5.60 -10.29 -20.34
C SER A 39 -4.18 -9.76 -20.14
N ALA A 40 -3.60 -9.13 -21.16
CA ALA A 40 -2.18 -8.75 -21.16
C ALA A 40 -1.81 -7.81 -19.99
N GLN A 41 -2.62 -6.78 -19.71
CA GLN A 41 -2.30 -5.79 -18.69
C GLN A 41 -2.40 -6.34 -17.26
N PRO A 42 -3.48 -7.03 -16.84
CA PRO A 42 -3.54 -7.70 -15.54
C PRO A 42 -2.43 -8.74 -15.34
N ALA A 43 -2.01 -9.45 -16.41
CA ALA A 43 -0.89 -10.38 -16.33
C ALA A 43 0.42 -9.64 -16.00
N VAL A 44 0.74 -8.58 -16.73
CA VAL A 44 1.95 -7.77 -16.50
C VAL A 44 1.93 -7.14 -15.09
N ARG A 45 0.79 -6.59 -14.66
CA ARG A 45 0.65 -6.01 -13.31
C ARG A 45 0.76 -7.06 -12.20
N THR A 46 0.23 -8.26 -12.42
CA THR A 46 0.40 -9.39 -11.49
C THR A 46 1.87 -9.78 -11.36
N ILE A 47 2.59 -9.86 -12.48
CA ILE A 47 4.03 -10.16 -12.49
C ILE A 47 4.82 -9.08 -11.76
N LYS A 48 4.55 -7.80 -12.08
CA LYS A 48 5.20 -6.66 -11.43
C LYS A 48 4.97 -6.66 -9.91
N LYS A 49 3.73 -6.86 -9.46
CA LYS A 49 3.37 -6.99 -8.04
C LYS A 49 4.19 -8.07 -7.33
N VAL A 50 4.41 -9.21 -7.97
CA VAL A 50 5.22 -10.30 -7.40
C VAL A 50 6.70 -9.91 -7.38
N ALA A 51 7.23 -9.36 -8.47
CA ALA A 51 8.61 -8.88 -8.53
C ALA A 51 8.91 -7.86 -7.42
N ASP A 52 8.04 -6.85 -7.26
CA ASP A 52 8.17 -5.79 -6.26
C ASP A 52 8.08 -6.36 -4.83
N ALA A 53 7.25 -7.39 -4.60
CA ALA A 53 7.17 -8.08 -3.32
C ALA A 53 8.48 -8.83 -2.98
N TYR A 54 9.10 -9.50 -3.95
CA TYR A 54 10.38 -10.19 -3.76
C TYR A 54 11.53 -9.20 -3.55
N ALA A 55 11.55 -8.09 -4.30
CA ALA A 55 12.52 -7.01 -4.09
C ALA A 55 12.40 -6.41 -2.69
N THR A 56 11.17 -6.12 -2.25
CA THR A 56 10.88 -5.63 -0.89
C THR A 56 11.31 -6.64 0.17
N ARG A 57 11.04 -7.93 -0.01
CA ARG A 57 11.49 -8.98 0.91
C ARG A 57 13.01 -9.02 1.01
N GLY A 58 13.71 -8.95 -0.12
CA GLY A 58 15.18 -8.89 -0.17
C GLY A 58 15.73 -7.71 0.62
N ALA A 59 15.22 -6.50 0.37
CA ALA A 59 15.63 -5.30 1.09
C ALA A 59 15.40 -5.41 2.61
N ASN A 60 14.27 -5.99 3.04
CA ASN A 60 13.97 -6.20 4.47
C ASN A 60 14.85 -7.26 5.13
N LEU A 61 15.26 -8.30 4.40
CA LEU A 61 16.23 -9.29 4.88
C LEU A 61 17.60 -8.66 5.08
N GLU A 62 18.06 -7.84 4.13
CA GLU A 62 19.33 -7.12 4.23
C GLU A 62 19.34 -6.09 5.37
N ALA A 63 18.22 -5.38 5.56
CA ALA A 63 18.05 -4.42 6.65
C ALA A 63 17.89 -5.08 8.03
N GLY A 64 17.74 -6.40 8.13
CA GLY A 64 17.54 -7.10 9.41
C GLY A 64 16.15 -6.90 10.01
N ASN A 65 15.16 -6.44 9.24
CA ASN A 65 13.79 -6.20 9.71
C ASN A 65 13.06 -7.51 10.12
N TYR A 66 13.60 -8.66 9.70
CA TYR A 66 13.11 -9.99 10.07
C TYR A 66 13.92 -10.65 11.20
N GLY A 67 14.76 -9.89 11.89
CA GLY A 67 15.69 -10.36 12.91
C GLY A 67 17.13 -10.37 12.41
N PRO A 68 18.08 -10.85 13.23
CA PRO A 68 19.49 -10.93 12.86
C PRO A 68 19.68 -11.63 11.51
N ARG A 69 20.61 -11.13 10.70
CA ARG A 69 20.96 -11.72 9.41
C ARG A 69 21.38 -13.18 9.61
N GLY A 70 20.78 -14.10 8.85
CA GLY A 70 20.99 -15.55 9.00
C GLY A 70 20.32 -16.19 10.23
N GLY A 71 19.61 -15.41 11.05
CA GLY A 71 18.80 -15.94 12.14
C GLY A 71 17.62 -16.76 11.62
N LYS A 72 17.14 -17.73 12.43
CA LYS A 72 16.08 -18.67 12.05
C LYS A 72 14.90 -18.02 11.31
N ARG A 73 14.36 -16.93 11.87
CA ARG A 73 13.23 -16.21 11.27
C ARG A 73 13.54 -15.63 9.87
N ALA A 74 14.73 -15.07 9.68
CA ALA A 74 15.14 -14.52 8.39
C ALA A 74 15.29 -15.65 7.36
N THR A 75 15.90 -16.77 7.75
CA THR A 75 16.06 -17.97 6.91
C THR A 75 14.71 -18.57 6.52
N ASP A 76 13.79 -18.72 7.47
CA ASP A 76 12.44 -19.24 7.21
C ASP A 76 11.66 -18.34 6.23
N ILE A 77 11.79 -17.01 6.35
CA ILE A 77 11.14 -16.05 5.45
C ILE A 77 11.76 -16.08 4.05
N ALA A 78 13.08 -16.22 3.94
CA ALA A 78 13.78 -16.32 2.67
C ALA A 78 13.43 -17.61 1.91
N ALA A 79 13.23 -18.71 2.64
CA ALA A 79 12.91 -20.02 2.07
C ALA A 79 11.45 -20.17 1.60
N ALA A 80 10.53 -19.40 2.18
CA ALA A 80 9.10 -19.52 1.87
C ALA A 80 8.67 -18.62 0.70
N ALA A 81 8.00 -19.19 -0.31
CA ALA A 81 7.39 -18.39 -1.37
C ALA A 81 6.39 -17.37 -0.80
N ILE A 82 6.38 -16.14 -1.33
CA ILE A 82 5.47 -15.09 -0.86
C ILE A 82 4.01 -15.48 -1.17
N GLY A 83 3.18 -15.55 -0.14
CA GLY A 83 1.75 -15.82 -0.27
C GLY A 83 0.94 -14.55 -0.52
N PHE A 84 -0.01 -14.62 -1.46
CA PHE A 84 -0.95 -13.54 -1.75
C PHE A 84 -2.35 -13.90 -1.25
N ARG A 85 -2.97 -13.00 -0.47
CA ARG A 85 -4.35 -13.19 0.00
C ARG A 85 -5.31 -13.13 -1.18
N ALA A 86 -6.40 -13.91 -1.15
CA ALA A 86 -7.40 -13.95 -2.23
C ALA A 86 -7.97 -12.55 -2.56
N LEU A 87 -8.17 -11.73 -1.53
CA LEU A 87 -8.67 -10.36 -1.59
C LEU A 87 -7.57 -9.31 -1.35
N ALA A 88 -6.29 -9.66 -1.56
CA ALA A 88 -5.22 -8.68 -1.54
C ALA A 88 -5.48 -7.58 -2.58
N ALA A 89 -5.04 -6.36 -2.27
CA ALA A 89 -5.18 -5.20 -3.15
C ALA A 89 -4.68 -5.51 -4.57
N GLN A 90 -5.43 -5.07 -5.57
CA GLN A 90 -5.07 -5.24 -6.97
C GLN A 90 -4.68 -3.89 -7.57
N PRO A 91 -3.44 -3.74 -8.05
CA PRO A 91 -3.01 -2.50 -8.67
C PRO A 91 -3.57 -2.35 -10.09
N PHE A 92 -4.00 -1.13 -10.40
CA PHE A 92 -4.45 -0.68 -11.72
C PHE A 92 -3.66 0.55 -12.17
N ASP A 93 -3.43 0.67 -13.47
CA ASP A 93 -2.94 1.89 -14.10
C ASP A 93 -4.03 2.58 -14.94
N ASP A 94 -3.70 3.74 -15.49
CA ASP A 94 -4.55 4.58 -16.34
C ASP A 94 -5.14 3.85 -17.58
N ARG A 95 -4.45 2.83 -18.09
CA ARG A 95 -4.92 1.99 -19.20
C ARG A 95 -6.05 1.05 -18.75
N CYS A 96 -6.00 0.61 -17.50
CA CYS A 96 -6.95 -0.36 -16.95
C CYS A 96 -8.04 0.29 -16.07
N LEU A 97 -7.83 1.54 -15.64
CA LEU A 97 -8.74 2.29 -14.80
C LEU A 97 -8.76 3.75 -15.23
N SER A 98 -9.96 4.31 -15.45
CA SER A 98 -10.11 5.73 -15.76
C SER A 98 -11.19 6.38 -14.92
N TRP A 99 -10.89 7.60 -14.45
CA TRP A 99 -11.80 8.43 -13.67
C TRP A 99 -12.69 9.29 -14.58
N LYS A 100 -13.96 9.39 -14.25
CA LYS A 100 -14.96 10.26 -14.90
C LYS A 100 -15.56 11.18 -13.84
N GLN A 101 -14.84 12.26 -13.55
CA GLN A 101 -15.11 13.15 -12.42
C GLN A 101 -16.50 13.81 -12.50
N GLN A 102 -16.92 14.31 -13.66
CA GLN A 102 -18.24 14.93 -13.83
C GLN A 102 -19.39 14.00 -13.42
N GLY A 103 -19.27 12.70 -13.72
CA GLY A 103 -20.29 11.70 -13.40
C GLY A 103 -20.09 10.99 -12.06
N SER A 104 -19.01 11.26 -11.32
CA SER A 104 -18.60 10.46 -10.15
C SER A 104 -18.53 8.96 -10.47
N THR A 105 -18.01 8.63 -11.64
CA THR A 105 -17.86 7.23 -12.08
C THR A 105 -16.44 6.90 -12.47
N ILE A 106 -16.13 5.61 -12.46
CA ILE A 106 -14.92 5.05 -13.05
C ILE A 106 -15.29 4.10 -14.19
N SER A 107 -14.30 3.82 -15.03
CA SER A 107 -14.29 2.61 -15.84
C SER A 107 -13.08 1.78 -15.46
N ILE A 108 -13.30 0.50 -15.17
CA ILE A 108 -12.28 -0.42 -14.65
C ILE A 108 -12.35 -1.76 -15.39
N TRP A 109 -11.19 -2.31 -15.72
CA TRP A 109 -11.09 -3.65 -16.29
C TRP A 109 -11.30 -4.74 -15.25
N THR A 110 -12.04 -5.79 -15.63
CA THR A 110 -12.17 -7.02 -14.86
C THR A 110 -11.61 -8.21 -15.64
N SER A 111 -11.67 -9.41 -15.06
CA SER A 111 -11.30 -10.64 -15.78
C SER A 111 -12.27 -11.00 -16.92
N GLU A 112 -13.48 -10.46 -16.90
CA GLU A 112 -14.50 -10.74 -17.92
C GLU A 112 -14.55 -9.63 -18.97
N ASP A 113 -14.77 -8.39 -18.53
CA ASP A 113 -14.80 -7.22 -19.42
C ASP A 113 -14.55 -5.92 -18.64
N ARG A 114 -14.54 -4.80 -19.35
CA ARG A 114 -14.43 -3.46 -18.80
C ARG A 114 -15.79 -2.99 -18.26
N LEU A 115 -15.89 -2.88 -16.94
CA LEU A 115 -17.01 -2.22 -16.29
C LEU A 115 -16.93 -0.70 -16.53
N LYS A 116 -18.04 -0.12 -16.95
CA LYS A 116 -18.18 1.32 -17.23
C LYS A 116 -19.20 1.93 -16.27
N ALA A 117 -19.07 3.24 -16.05
CA ALA A 117 -20.00 4.01 -15.24
C ALA A 117 -20.18 3.48 -13.79
N VAL A 118 -19.14 2.84 -13.24
CA VAL A 118 -19.20 2.34 -11.87
C VAL A 118 -19.09 3.54 -10.93
N ARG A 119 -20.10 3.78 -10.09
CA ARG A 119 -20.13 4.94 -9.21
C ARG A 119 -19.09 4.81 -8.10
N TYR A 120 -18.49 5.95 -7.72
CA TYR A 120 -17.65 6.07 -6.54
C TYR A 120 -18.11 7.23 -5.66
N VAL A 121 -17.76 7.20 -4.37
CA VAL A 121 -18.04 8.28 -3.42
C VAL A 121 -16.73 8.82 -2.85
N CYS A 122 -16.59 10.14 -2.83
CA CYS A 122 -15.44 10.78 -2.19
C CYS A 122 -15.87 12.11 -1.59
N ALA A 123 -15.09 12.59 -0.62
CA ALA A 123 -15.27 13.95 -0.13
C ALA A 123 -14.92 14.96 -1.24
N PRO A 124 -15.50 16.18 -1.25
CA PRO A 124 -15.23 17.18 -2.28
C PRO A 124 -13.73 17.48 -2.48
N TRP A 125 -12.96 17.55 -1.38
CA TRP A 125 -11.51 17.78 -1.46
C TRP A 125 -10.75 16.61 -2.09
N GLN A 126 -11.20 15.37 -1.87
CA GLN A 126 -10.62 14.19 -2.53
C GLN A 126 -10.90 14.20 -4.03
N ARG A 127 -12.06 14.71 -4.44
CA ARG A 127 -12.37 14.87 -5.86
C ARG A 127 -11.38 15.81 -6.54
N ALA A 128 -11.08 16.96 -5.92
CA ALA A 128 -10.10 17.91 -6.45
C ALA A 128 -8.72 17.26 -6.62
N LEU A 129 -8.30 16.42 -5.66
CA LEU A 129 -7.03 15.70 -5.75
C LEU A 129 -6.94 14.69 -6.90
N LEU A 130 -8.07 14.21 -7.45
CA LEU A 130 -8.05 13.30 -8.60
C LEU A 130 -7.52 13.97 -9.89
N GLU A 131 -7.51 15.30 -9.97
CA GLU A 131 -6.86 16.04 -11.06
C GLU A 131 -5.35 15.83 -11.07
N HIS A 132 -4.78 15.52 -9.90
CA HIS A 132 -3.37 15.24 -9.67
C HIS A 132 -3.07 13.75 -9.59
N CYS A 133 -4.01 12.88 -9.97
CA CYS A 133 -3.81 11.43 -9.92
C CYS A 133 -2.70 11.01 -10.89
N CYS A 134 -1.73 10.25 -10.38
CA CYS A 134 -0.59 9.78 -11.15
C CYS A 134 -0.26 8.33 -10.81
N GLY A 135 0.23 7.57 -11.79
CA GLY A 135 0.72 6.22 -11.55
C GLY A 135 -0.39 5.22 -11.23
N GLU A 136 -0.26 4.54 -10.10
CA GLU A 136 -1.04 3.36 -9.74
C GLU A 136 -2.23 3.71 -8.83
N THR A 137 -3.34 3.02 -9.06
CA THR A 137 -4.50 3.03 -8.17
C THR A 137 -4.77 1.61 -7.68
N ASP A 138 -4.77 1.41 -6.36
CA ASP A 138 -5.03 0.10 -5.76
C ASP A 138 -6.50 -0.12 -5.49
N LEU A 139 -7.06 -1.21 -6.04
CA LEU A 139 -8.38 -1.70 -5.70
C LEU A 139 -8.29 -2.57 -4.44
N VAL A 140 -8.87 -2.09 -3.34
CA VAL A 140 -8.81 -2.72 -2.03
C VAL A 140 -10.20 -3.18 -1.59
N PHE A 141 -10.30 -4.42 -1.10
CA PHE A 141 -11.51 -4.89 -0.42
C PHE A 141 -11.27 -4.96 1.09
N ARG A 142 -12.06 -4.20 1.85
CA ARG A 142 -11.95 -4.11 3.31
C ARG A 142 -13.32 -3.85 3.91
N ASP A 143 -13.61 -4.47 5.04
CA ASP A 143 -14.87 -4.24 5.79
C ASP A 143 -16.12 -4.37 4.89
N ASN A 144 -16.12 -5.39 4.02
CA ASN A 144 -17.18 -5.68 3.04
C ASN A 144 -17.43 -4.57 1.99
N MET A 145 -16.45 -3.69 1.78
CA MET A 145 -16.52 -2.58 0.84
C MET A 145 -15.30 -2.56 -0.09
N TRP A 146 -15.52 -2.02 -1.30
CA TRP A 146 -14.46 -1.74 -2.26
C TRP A 146 -14.02 -0.28 -2.15
N PHE A 147 -12.70 -0.08 -2.16
CA PHE A 147 -12.03 1.22 -2.15
C PHE A 147 -11.05 1.29 -3.32
N LEU A 148 -10.86 2.51 -3.83
CA LEU A 148 -9.71 2.82 -4.68
C LEU A 148 -8.79 3.75 -3.93
N HIS A 149 -7.54 3.33 -3.77
CA HIS A 149 -6.48 4.16 -3.24
C HIS A 149 -5.74 4.75 -4.43
N ALA A 150 -6.04 6.01 -4.74
CA ALA A 150 -5.42 6.72 -5.84
C ALA A 150 -4.13 7.38 -5.35
N THR A 151 -3.02 7.14 -6.06
CA THR A 151 -1.79 7.91 -5.85
C THR A 151 -1.96 9.27 -6.53
N VAL A 152 -1.67 10.34 -5.79
CA VAL A 152 -1.77 11.73 -6.28
C VAL A 152 -0.45 12.44 -6.04
N ASP A 153 -0.02 13.25 -7.01
CA ASP A 153 1.17 14.09 -6.91
C ASP A 153 0.75 15.56 -7.02
N VAL A 154 0.63 16.21 -5.86
CA VAL A 154 0.13 17.58 -5.74
C VAL A 154 1.33 18.53 -5.77
N PRO A 155 1.29 19.59 -6.60
CA PRO A 155 2.35 20.59 -6.63
C PRO A 155 2.66 21.12 -5.23
N ALA A 156 3.96 21.29 -4.94
CA ALA A 156 4.38 21.97 -3.73
C ALA A 156 3.81 23.41 -3.74
N PRO A 157 3.37 23.92 -2.57
CA PRO A 157 2.98 25.32 -2.47
C PRO A 157 4.18 26.22 -2.81
N GLU A 158 3.89 27.39 -3.39
CA GLU A 158 4.93 28.39 -3.67
C GLU A 158 5.66 28.78 -2.37
N PRO A 159 6.99 28.97 -2.42
CA PRO A 159 7.73 29.47 -1.28
C PRO A 159 7.18 30.82 -0.81
N VAL A 160 6.87 30.93 0.46
CA VAL A 160 6.47 32.18 1.10
C VAL A 160 7.67 32.81 1.80
N VAL A 161 7.73 34.15 1.83
CA VAL A 161 8.68 34.86 2.69
C VAL A 161 8.27 34.58 4.13
N VAL A 162 9.18 33.97 4.89
CA VAL A 162 8.95 33.63 6.30
C VAL A 162 9.32 34.83 7.15
N GLU A 163 8.35 35.40 7.85
CA GLU A 163 8.56 36.55 8.76
C GLU A 163 9.00 36.09 10.16
N GLU A 164 8.46 34.97 10.64
CA GLU A 164 8.72 34.42 11.97
C GLU A 164 8.83 32.90 11.92
N PHE A 165 9.48 32.32 12.93
CA PHE A 165 9.61 30.87 13.10
C PHE A 165 9.06 30.44 14.45
N LEU A 166 8.34 29.31 14.46
CA LEU A 166 7.93 28.62 15.69
C LEU A 166 8.88 27.44 15.91
N GLY A 167 9.75 27.55 16.91
CA GLY A 167 10.59 26.42 17.31
C GLY A 167 9.72 25.34 17.96
N VAL A 168 9.92 24.07 17.62
CA VAL A 168 9.22 22.94 18.25
C VAL A 168 10.25 21.92 18.73
N ASP A 169 10.26 21.63 20.02
CA ASP A 169 11.09 20.59 20.65
C ASP A 169 10.22 19.44 21.18
N LEU A 170 10.74 18.21 21.13
CA LEU A 170 10.01 17.01 21.55
C LEU A 170 10.53 16.54 22.91
N GLY A 171 9.63 16.40 23.88
CA GLY A 171 9.98 16.01 25.25
C GLY A 171 9.47 14.62 25.66
N ILE A 172 9.95 14.17 26.83
CA ILE A 172 9.44 12.94 27.48
C ILE A 172 8.09 13.21 28.14
N VAL A 173 7.96 14.36 28.81
CA VAL A 173 6.75 14.74 29.57
C VAL A 173 5.71 15.36 28.63
N ASN A 174 6.13 16.29 27.77
CA ASN A 174 5.31 16.90 26.74
C ASN A 174 5.77 16.41 25.37
N LEU A 175 4.83 15.96 24.54
CA LEU A 175 5.13 15.42 23.21
C LEU A 175 5.73 16.48 22.30
N ALA A 176 5.30 17.72 22.44
CA ALA A 176 5.84 18.89 21.77
C ALA A 176 5.80 20.09 22.73
N VAL A 177 6.81 20.93 22.68
CA VAL A 177 6.87 22.24 23.34
C VAL A 177 7.32 23.23 22.29
N THR A 178 6.64 24.35 22.19
CA THR A 178 6.96 25.40 21.22
C THR A 178 7.78 26.51 21.86
N SER A 179 8.48 27.33 21.05
CA SER A 179 9.19 28.51 21.56
C SER A 179 8.27 29.56 22.20
N ASP A 180 6.99 29.53 21.85
CA ASP A 180 5.96 30.42 22.39
C ASP A 180 5.33 29.86 23.67
N ASP A 181 5.56 28.57 23.96
CA ASP A 181 5.07 27.96 25.18
C ASP A 181 5.87 28.43 26.39
N THR A 182 5.13 28.82 27.43
CA THR A 182 5.66 28.93 28.78
C THR A 182 5.56 27.58 29.48
N ALA A 183 6.30 27.40 30.58
CA ALA A 183 6.19 26.21 31.43
C ALA A 183 4.75 25.96 31.93
N ALA A 184 3.89 26.99 31.94
CA ALA A 184 2.49 26.90 32.34
C ALA A 184 1.52 26.65 31.17
N SER A 185 1.92 26.86 29.90
CA SER A 185 1.03 26.75 28.73
C SER A 185 1.27 25.51 27.86
N ALA A 186 2.40 24.80 28.05
CA ALA A 186 2.68 23.57 27.31
C ALA A 186 1.75 22.42 27.74
N ASP A 187 0.63 22.23 27.03
CA ASP A 187 -0.39 21.21 27.33
C ASP A 187 -0.46 20.07 26.28
N TRP A 188 0.71 19.54 25.91
CA TRP A 188 0.83 18.41 24.98
C TRP A 188 1.25 17.14 25.70
N SER A 189 0.56 16.78 26.79
CA SER A 189 1.02 15.71 27.70
C SER A 189 1.26 14.36 27.01
N GLY A 190 2.42 13.76 27.27
CA GLY A 190 2.85 12.46 26.75
C GLY A 190 2.33 11.25 27.52
N GLY A 191 1.54 11.47 28.58
CA GLY A 191 1.06 10.41 29.48
C GLY A 191 0.26 9.33 28.74
N ALA A 192 -0.70 9.74 27.90
CA ALA A 192 -1.52 8.80 27.11
C ALA A 192 -0.66 7.98 26.12
N VAL A 193 0.35 8.60 25.49
CA VAL A 193 1.27 7.93 24.57
C VAL A 193 2.15 6.94 25.32
N THR A 194 2.67 7.32 26.48
CA THR A 194 3.50 6.46 27.33
C THR A 194 2.71 5.25 27.82
N ALA A 195 1.46 5.45 28.27
CA ALA A 195 0.56 4.35 28.64
C ALA A 195 0.30 3.41 27.44
N ARG A 196 0.11 3.96 26.23
CA ARG A 196 -0.07 3.17 25.00
C ARG A 196 1.18 2.37 24.65
N ARG A 197 2.38 2.97 24.78
CA ARG A 197 3.67 2.28 24.58
C ARG A 197 3.81 1.11 25.56
N GLY A 198 3.52 1.31 26.84
CA GLY A 198 3.53 0.25 27.85
C GLY A 198 2.58 -0.90 27.50
N LYS A 199 1.35 -0.58 27.08
CA LYS A 199 0.38 -1.58 26.60
C LYS A 199 0.93 -2.37 25.41
N TYR A 200 1.45 -1.72 24.38
CA TYR A 200 2.00 -2.41 23.21
C TYR A 200 3.23 -3.25 23.52
N THR A 201 4.13 -2.78 24.39
CA THR A 201 5.29 -3.56 24.85
C THR A 201 4.84 -4.82 25.58
N ARG A 202 3.79 -4.73 26.43
CA ARG A 202 3.18 -5.90 27.07
C ARG A 202 2.58 -6.86 26.06
N THR A 203 1.76 -6.36 25.13
CA THR A 203 1.14 -7.19 24.07
C THR A 203 2.19 -7.88 23.18
N ARG A 204 3.31 -7.21 22.86
CA ARG A 204 4.40 -7.80 22.08
C ARG A 204 5.15 -8.90 22.83
N ARG A 205 5.28 -8.77 24.16
CA ARG A 205 5.85 -9.83 25.03
C ARG A 205 4.92 -11.03 25.15
N THR A 206 3.60 -10.82 25.15
CA THR A 206 2.60 -11.87 25.38
C THR A 206 1.95 -12.42 24.11
N GLY A 207 2.19 -11.84 22.93
CA GLY A 207 1.48 -12.19 21.70
C GLY A 207 2.34 -12.10 20.44
N SER A 208 2.94 -13.23 20.04
CA SER A 208 3.36 -13.48 18.66
C SER A 208 2.12 -13.83 17.82
N HIS A 209 1.39 -12.84 17.32
CA HIS A 209 0.39 -13.09 16.27
C HIS A 209 0.51 -12.06 15.14
N ARG A 210 0.75 -12.63 13.94
CA ARG A 210 0.76 -12.07 12.58
C ARG A 210 0.06 -10.71 12.43
N ILE A 211 0.84 -9.66 12.16
CA ILE A 211 0.35 -8.47 11.46
C ILE A 211 1.33 -8.19 10.32
N GLY A 212 0.85 -8.36 9.09
CA GLY A 212 1.59 -8.02 7.88
C GLY A 212 1.71 -6.50 7.75
N LEU A 213 2.90 -6.02 7.42
CA LEU A 213 3.21 -4.61 7.16
C LEU A 213 2.44 -4.15 5.91
N CYS A 214 1.56 -3.16 6.07
CA CYS A 214 1.22 -2.22 5.00
C CYS A 214 2.18 -1.04 5.16
N ALA A 215 3.10 -0.86 4.21
CA ALA A 215 3.94 0.33 4.14
C ALA A 215 3.07 1.54 3.78
N GLY A 216 3.32 2.66 4.44
CA GLY A 216 2.59 3.91 4.22
C GLY A 216 3.13 4.66 3.01
N CYS A 217 2.25 4.90 2.05
CA CYS A 217 2.18 6.14 1.29
C CYS A 217 0.96 6.91 1.81
N VAL A 218 0.91 8.23 1.59
CA VAL A 218 -0.29 9.01 1.87
C VAL A 218 -1.36 8.58 0.85
N ASP A 219 -2.10 7.53 1.21
CA ASP A 219 -3.14 6.94 0.38
C ASP A 219 -4.42 7.76 0.49
N MET A 220 -4.85 8.35 -0.62
CA MET A 220 -6.20 8.89 -0.69
C MET A 220 -7.19 7.74 -0.86
N SER A 221 -7.84 7.35 0.24
CA SER A 221 -8.89 6.33 0.21
C SER A 221 -10.21 6.94 -0.26
N ILE A 222 -10.59 6.63 -1.51
CA ILE A 222 -11.92 6.94 -2.05
C ILE A 222 -12.88 5.82 -1.61
N ARG A 223 -13.98 6.20 -0.97
CA ARG A 223 -14.94 5.25 -0.39
C ARG A 223 -15.96 4.78 -1.41
N GLN A 224 -16.31 3.50 -1.31
CA GLN A 224 -17.50 2.90 -1.92
C GLN A 224 -17.51 2.91 -3.45
N ILE A 225 -17.08 1.79 -4.01
CA ILE A 225 -17.39 1.41 -5.39
C ILE A 225 -18.43 0.31 -5.31
N THR A 226 -19.65 0.61 -5.74
CA THR A 226 -20.68 -0.42 -5.88
C THR A 226 -20.40 -1.18 -7.16
N MET A 227 -19.66 -2.29 -7.06
CA MET A 227 -19.54 -3.23 -8.17
C MET A 227 -20.77 -4.15 -8.18
N PRO A 228 -21.36 -4.44 -9.35
CA PRO A 228 -22.36 -5.49 -9.47
C PRO A 228 -21.74 -6.83 -9.02
N ARG A 229 -22.57 -7.68 -8.38
CA ARG A 229 -22.17 -9.02 -7.97
C ARG A 229 -21.88 -9.91 -9.17
#